data_AF-A0A4Z2C7M0-F1
#
_entry.id   AF-A0A4Z2C7M0-F1
#
_cell.length_a   1.000
_cell.length_b   1.000
_cell.length_c   1.000
_cell.angle_alpha   90.00
_cell.angle_beta   90.00
_cell.angle_gamma   90.00
#
_symmetry.space_group_name_H-M   'P 1'
#
loop_
_entity.id
_entity.type
_entity.pdbx_description
1 polymer ?
#
loop_
_entity_poly.entity_id
_entity_poly.type
_entity_poly.pdbx_seq_one_letter_code
_entity_poly.pdbx_strand_id
1 'polypeptide(L)'
;MRSLASVVASADGVRVEQPTGSNRSPLSGQQSATVATDRRTMTVQSERRRSSPGMSRRRGELSADTELRQLAAGWRVSDHKHADELERSQGSEVKRAALSHDRVSPQALEEAAANAAEEEQRRLQTQTELQDRYRTDLEKEILVRQQIEEQVAQKSTELEQYLVRVRELEDMYRRLEEALEDERRARQDEEAVRRLQARLLEEEATKRVELEQLHLHQQRTISETEAEKQELQKERVAKENALQAAMEQLEHLEKERQGALEQYQAVVKKLETATNNTKSWKHKVAEHEGLLRLIEPGSKGPVLITNWGPAAFSDAELSHREKQWQKEKSEKSQAQ
;
A
#
# COMPACT_ATOMS: atom_id res chain seq x y z
N MET A 1 11.91 -28.21 27.34
CA MET A 1 10.47 -28.53 27.38
C MET A 1 9.88 -28.21 26.01
N ARG A 2 9.20 -29.20 25.42
CA ARG A 2 8.46 -29.29 24.13
C ARG A 2 7.99 -27.92 23.58
N SER A 3 8.31 -27.43 22.38
CA SER A 3 8.20 -27.94 20.98
C SER A 3 6.87 -28.62 20.67
N LEU A 4 6.00 -27.94 19.90
CA LEU A 4 5.07 -28.54 18.95
C LEU A 4 4.77 -27.56 17.80
N ALA A 5 5.21 -27.96 16.61
CA ALA A 5 4.64 -27.58 15.32
C ALA A 5 3.73 -28.71 14.81
N SER A 6 2.99 -28.44 13.73
CA SER A 6 2.34 -29.40 12.80
C SER A 6 0.89 -29.80 13.16
N VAL A 7 -0.13 -29.98 12.29
CA VAL A 7 -0.53 -29.72 10.88
C VAL A 7 -1.91 -30.45 10.71
N VAL A 8 -2.67 -30.14 9.64
CA VAL A 8 -3.78 -30.91 9.02
C VAL A 8 -5.24 -30.63 9.44
N ALA A 9 -5.91 -29.87 8.56
CA ALA A 9 -7.08 -30.17 7.71
C ALA A 9 -8.41 -30.82 8.20
N SER A 10 -9.48 -30.30 7.55
CA SER A 10 -10.81 -30.89 7.25
C SER A 10 -11.79 -31.04 8.41
N ALA A 11 -13.11 -30.87 8.28
CA ALA A 11 -14.04 -30.54 7.19
C ALA A 11 -15.39 -30.15 7.85
N ASP A 12 -16.40 -29.85 7.03
CA ASP A 12 -17.82 -29.57 7.37
C ASP A 12 -18.07 -28.12 7.82
N GLY A 13 -18.91 -27.30 7.22
CA GLY A 13 -20.08 -27.45 6.35
C GLY A 13 -20.89 -26.17 6.68
N VAL A 14 -21.19 -25.29 5.73
CA VAL A 14 -22.51 -25.15 5.10
C VAL A 14 -22.31 -24.22 3.90
N ARG A 15 -22.53 -24.78 2.71
CA ARG A 15 -22.51 -24.10 1.42
C ARG A 15 -23.95 -23.68 1.13
N VAL A 16 -24.23 -22.37 1.12
CA VAL A 16 -25.49 -21.85 0.58
C VAL A 16 -25.26 -21.62 -0.91
N GLU A 17 -25.61 -22.62 -1.72
CA GLU A 17 -25.79 -22.44 -3.15
C GLU A 17 -27.16 -21.79 -3.39
N GLN A 18 -27.18 -20.63 -4.05
CA GLN A 18 -28.37 -20.19 -4.78
C GLN A 18 -28.13 -20.39 -6.28
N PRO A 19 -29.10 -20.98 -7.00
CA PRO A 19 -28.93 -21.38 -8.38
C PRO A 19 -29.03 -20.18 -9.33
N THR A 20 -28.03 -20.05 -10.19
CA THR A 20 -28.09 -19.28 -11.42
C THR A 20 -29.09 -19.94 -12.38
N GLY A 21 -30.31 -19.41 -12.42
CA GLY A 21 -31.31 -19.76 -13.44
C GLY A 21 -31.00 -19.06 -14.76
N SER A 22 -30.14 -19.68 -15.56
CA SER A 22 -30.06 -19.42 -17.00
C SER A 22 -31.15 -20.26 -17.68
N ASN A 23 -32.12 -19.61 -18.33
CA ASN A 23 -32.86 -20.27 -19.39
C ASN A 23 -33.08 -19.30 -20.56
N ARG A 24 -32.40 -19.63 -21.65
CA ARG A 24 -32.60 -19.12 -22.99
C ARG A 24 -34.01 -19.52 -23.47
N SER A 25 -34.68 -18.63 -24.19
CA SER A 25 -34.96 -18.84 -25.62
C SER A 25 -35.68 -17.63 -26.25
N PRO A 26 -35.27 -17.21 -27.45
CA PRO A 26 -35.98 -16.24 -28.28
C PRO A 26 -36.85 -16.94 -29.34
N LEU A 27 -37.70 -16.13 -30.01
CA LEU A 27 -38.42 -16.39 -31.26
C LEU A 27 -39.64 -17.34 -31.22
N SER A 28 -40.82 -16.75 -31.42
CA SER A 28 -41.79 -17.28 -32.40
C SER A 28 -42.73 -16.16 -32.88
N GLY A 29 -42.57 -15.76 -34.14
CA GLY A 29 -43.64 -15.15 -34.91
C GLY A 29 -44.50 -16.24 -35.55
N GLN A 30 -45.81 -16.05 -35.52
CA GLN A 30 -46.87 -16.61 -36.38
C GLN A 30 -48.12 -15.82 -35.98
N GLN A 31 -48.60 -14.88 -36.80
CA GLN A 31 -49.49 -15.07 -37.96
C GLN A 31 -50.76 -15.87 -37.66
N SER A 32 -51.85 -15.34 -38.22
CA SER A 32 -53.25 -15.82 -38.25
C SER A 32 -54.11 -15.32 -37.09
N ALA A 33 -55.33 -14.80 -37.27
CA ALA A 33 -56.21 -14.88 -38.42
C ALA A 33 -57.15 -13.67 -38.48
N THR A 34 -57.35 -13.20 -39.72
CA THR A 34 -58.54 -12.49 -40.17
C THR A 34 -59.80 -13.32 -39.92
N VAL A 35 -60.81 -12.75 -39.26
CA VAL A 35 -62.19 -13.23 -39.37
C VAL A 35 -63.07 -12.04 -39.72
N ALA A 36 -63.33 -11.92 -41.01
CA ALA A 36 -64.48 -11.23 -41.55
C ALA A 36 -65.74 -11.91 -41.02
N THR A 37 -66.67 -11.14 -40.45
CA THR A 37 -68.05 -11.61 -40.29
C THR A 37 -68.92 -10.84 -41.26
N ASP A 38 -69.16 -11.53 -42.35
CA ASP A 38 -70.15 -11.31 -43.38
C ASP A 38 -71.56 -11.32 -42.75
N ARG A 39 -72.37 -10.30 -43.03
CA ARG A 39 -73.84 -10.37 -42.87
C ARG A 39 -74.48 -9.49 -43.93
N ARG A 40 -74.51 -10.01 -45.16
CA ARG A 40 -75.36 -9.52 -46.24
C ARG A 40 -76.49 -10.51 -46.51
N THR A 41 -77.65 -9.94 -46.75
CA THR A 41 -78.86 -10.52 -47.38
C THR A 41 -79.78 -11.36 -46.49
N MET A 42 -81.03 -10.92 -46.39
CA MET A 42 -82.16 -11.76 -46.75
C MET A 42 -83.23 -10.89 -47.41
N THR A 43 -83.62 -11.37 -48.57
CA THR A 43 -84.46 -10.77 -49.60
C THR A 43 -85.92 -11.18 -49.36
N VAL A 44 -86.81 -10.26 -49.71
CA VAL A 44 -88.16 -10.40 -50.29
C VAL A 44 -88.74 -11.82 -50.51
N GLN A 45 -90.06 -11.89 -50.34
CA GLN A 45 -91.07 -12.80 -50.92
C GLN A 45 -91.50 -14.02 -50.10
N SER A 46 -92.76 -14.01 -49.67
CA SER A 46 -93.56 -15.23 -49.62
C SER A 46 -94.98 -14.93 -50.06
N GLU A 47 -95.35 -15.48 -51.22
CA GLU A 47 -96.70 -15.52 -51.75
C GLU A 47 -97.12 -16.99 -51.93
N ARG A 48 -98.36 -17.26 -51.49
CA ARG A 48 -99.34 -18.23 -52.02
C ARG A 48 -99.01 -19.73 -52.07
N ARG A 49 -100.00 -20.49 -51.55
CA ARG A 49 -100.86 -21.53 -52.18
C ARG A 49 -101.15 -22.61 -51.12
N ARG A 50 -102.27 -23.34 -51.06
CA ARG A 50 -103.63 -23.39 -51.64
C ARG A 50 -104.34 -24.55 -50.91
N SER A 51 -105.68 -24.49 -50.88
CA SER A 51 -106.65 -25.62 -50.94
C SER A 51 -106.81 -26.56 -49.74
N SER A 52 -107.97 -26.57 -49.05
CA SER A 52 -109.27 -27.27 -49.37
C SER A 52 -109.31 -28.71 -48.79
N PRO A 53 -110.45 -29.46 -48.72
CA PRO A 53 -111.90 -29.14 -48.83
C PRO A 53 -112.83 -29.86 -47.79
N GLY A 54 -114.11 -29.44 -47.77
CA GLY A 54 -115.24 -30.38 -48.03
C GLY A 54 -116.05 -31.00 -46.88
N MET A 55 -117.38 -30.92 -47.00
CA MET A 55 -118.41 -32.00 -46.85
C MET A 55 -119.79 -31.40 -47.21
N SER A 56 -120.35 -31.69 -48.40
CA SER A 56 -121.34 -32.75 -48.73
C SER A 56 -122.80 -32.40 -48.36
N ARG A 57 -123.64 -31.96 -49.32
CA ARG A 57 -124.54 -32.77 -50.20
C ARG A 57 -125.64 -33.56 -49.46
N ARG A 58 -126.91 -33.35 -49.85
CA ARG A 58 -127.72 -34.32 -50.63
C ARG A 58 -129.17 -33.85 -50.91
N ARG A 59 -129.60 -34.14 -52.15
CA ARG A 59 -130.93 -34.59 -52.66
C ARG A 59 -132.14 -33.65 -52.43
N GLY A 60 -132.93 -33.22 -53.41
CA GLY A 60 -133.19 -33.75 -54.75
C GLY A 60 -134.28 -34.82 -54.71
N GLU A 61 -135.48 -34.47 -55.20
CA GLU A 61 -136.63 -35.28 -55.70
C GLU A 61 -137.86 -34.33 -55.68
N LEU A 62 -138.86 -34.24 -56.58
CA LEU A 62 -139.30 -34.85 -57.84
C LEU A 62 -140.34 -33.86 -58.43
N SER A 63 -140.33 -33.58 -59.73
CA SER A 63 -141.20 -34.17 -60.78
C SER A 63 -142.60 -33.54 -60.94
N ALA A 64 -142.89 -33.18 -62.19
CA ALA A 64 -144.17 -33.11 -62.90
C ALA A 64 -145.43 -32.64 -62.14
N ASP A 65 -145.98 -31.48 -62.58
CA ASP A 65 -147.27 -31.48 -63.28
C ASP A 65 -147.57 -30.06 -63.78
N THR A 66 -147.24 -29.85 -65.05
CA THR A 66 -147.93 -28.91 -65.93
C THR A 66 -149.39 -29.34 -66.03
N GLU A 67 -150.31 -28.36 -66.02
CA GLU A 67 -151.77 -28.53 -66.25
C GLU A 67 -152.71 -28.62 -65.04
N LEU A 68 -152.49 -27.83 -63.99
CA LEU A 68 -153.59 -27.20 -63.23
C LEU A 68 -153.28 -25.71 -62.99
N ARG A 69 -152.81 -25.07 -64.08
CA ARG A 69 -152.32 -23.69 -64.18
C ARG A 69 -153.39 -22.66 -64.53
N GLN A 70 -154.67 -22.99 -64.43
CA GLN A 70 -155.77 -22.10 -64.80
C GLN A 70 -156.95 -22.45 -63.88
N LEU A 71 -157.57 -21.46 -63.23
CA LEU A 71 -158.73 -21.55 -62.30
C LEU A 71 -158.48 -21.44 -60.78
N ALA A 72 -157.25 -21.19 -60.30
CA ALA A 72 -157.00 -20.74 -58.92
C ALA A 72 -156.04 -19.52 -58.85
N ALA A 73 -156.11 -18.68 -59.90
CA ALA A 73 -155.33 -17.46 -60.12
C ALA A 73 -156.07 -16.16 -59.71
N GLY A 74 -157.24 -16.27 -59.05
CA GLY A 74 -158.04 -15.10 -58.65
C GLY A 74 -157.80 -14.58 -57.23
N TRP A 75 -157.47 -15.45 -56.27
CA TRP A 75 -157.38 -15.08 -54.84
C TRP A 75 -155.94 -14.98 -54.31
N ARG A 76 -154.93 -15.41 -55.10
CA ARG A 76 -153.50 -15.30 -54.77
C ARG A 76 -152.87 -13.94 -55.16
N VAL A 77 -153.56 -13.12 -55.95
CA VAL A 77 -153.01 -11.84 -56.45
C VAL A 77 -153.05 -10.73 -55.38
N SER A 78 -153.95 -10.82 -54.39
CA SER A 78 -153.96 -9.86 -53.27
C SER A 78 -152.93 -10.21 -52.18
N ASP A 79 -152.76 -11.50 -51.86
CA ASP A 79 -151.71 -11.93 -50.90
C ASP A 79 -150.30 -11.86 -51.49
N HIS A 80 -150.12 -12.12 -52.80
CA HIS A 80 -148.82 -11.90 -53.44
C HIS A 80 -148.45 -10.42 -53.46
N LYS A 81 -149.37 -9.48 -53.67
CA LYS A 81 -149.01 -8.04 -53.63
C LYS A 81 -148.49 -7.61 -52.26
N HIS A 82 -149.09 -8.11 -51.17
CA HIS A 82 -148.58 -7.83 -49.82
C HIS A 82 -147.26 -8.56 -49.50
N ALA A 83 -147.05 -9.79 -50.00
CA ALA A 83 -145.78 -10.51 -49.82
C ALA A 83 -144.62 -9.94 -50.67
N ASP A 84 -144.89 -9.54 -51.92
CA ASP A 84 -143.92 -8.92 -52.84
C ASP A 84 -143.58 -7.47 -52.43
N GLU A 85 -144.49 -6.74 -51.77
CA GLU A 85 -144.18 -5.45 -51.14
C GLU A 85 -143.33 -5.62 -49.89
N LEU A 86 -143.57 -6.67 -49.09
CA LEU A 86 -142.76 -6.99 -47.90
C LEU A 86 -141.34 -7.44 -48.30
N GLU A 87 -141.19 -8.25 -49.34
CA GLU A 87 -139.87 -8.65 -49.86
C GLU A 87 -139.14 -7.52 -50.60
N ARG A 88 -139.83 -6.61 -51.29
CA ARG A 88 -139.19 -5.40 -51.84
C ARG A 88 -138.78 -4.43 -50.73
N SER A 89 -139.57 -4.31 -49.66
CA SER A 89 -139.20 -3.56 -48.45
C SER A 89 -137.95 -4.18 -47.81
N GLN A 90 -137.97 -5.48 -47.49
CA GLN A 90 -136.86 -6.18 -46.85
C GLN A 90 -135.62 -6.31 -47.76
N GLY A 91 -135.79 -6.52 -49.06
CA GLY A 91 -134.69 -6.57 -50.03
C GLY A 91 -134.03 -5.22 -50.29
N SER A 92 -134.81 -4.13 -50.24
CA SER A 92 -134.28 -2.76 -50.27
C SER A 92 -133.59 -2.40 -48.95
N GLU A 93 -134.07 -2.92 -47.82
CA GLU A 93 -133.46 -2.78 -46.50
C GLU A 93 -132.16 -3.57 -46.39
N VAL A 94 -132.09 -4.80 -46.90
CA VAL A 94 -130.87 -5.61 -46.91
C VAL A 94 -129.82 -5.03 -47.87
N LYS A 95 -130.21 -4.48 -49.04
CA LYS A 95 -129.29 -3.73 -49.91
C LYS A 95 -128.84 -2.40 -49.31
N ARG A 96 -129.71 -1.68 -48.59
CA ARG A 96 -129.33 -0.49 -47.82
C ARG A 96 -128.43 -0.84 -46.64
N ALA A 97 -128.65 -1.98 -45.99
CA ALA A 97 -127.84 -2.47 -44.88
C ALA A 97 -126.45 -2.95 -45.37
N ALA A 98 -126.36 -3.66 -46.48
CA ALA A 98 -125.08 -4.08 -47.07
C ALA A 98 -124.25 -2.88 -47.56
N LEU A 99 -124.88 -1.90 -48.23
CA LEU A 99 -124.22 -0.64 -48.61
C LEU A 99 -123.88 0.24 -47.40
N SER A 100 -124.49 0.01 -46.22
CA SER A 100 -124.11 0.69 -44.99
C SER A 100 -122.97 0.00 -44.24
N HIS A 101 -122.80 -1.32 -44.42
CA HIS A 101 -121.70 -2.09 -43.85
C HIS A 101 -120.38 -1.87 -44.61
N ASP A 102 -120.45 -1.71 -45.94
CA ASP A 102 -119.29 -1.46 -46.81
C ASP A 102 -119.03 0.03 -47.10
N ARG A 103 -119.91 0.94 -46.64
CA ARG A 103 -119.58 2.37 -46.59
C ARG A 103 -118.66 2.60 -45.41
N VAL A 104 -117.36 2.43 -45.65
CA VAL A 104 -116.35 3.09 -44.85
C VAL A 104 -116.75 4.56 -44.82
N SER A 105 -117.19 5.06 -43.68
CA SER A 105 -117.54 6.46 -43.54
C SER A 105 -116.28 7.27 -43.88
N PRO A 106 -116.40 8.42 -44.57
CA PRO A 106 -115.24 9.30 -44.78
C PRO A 106 -114.55 9.64 -43.45
N GLN A 107 -115.33 9.67 -42.36
CA GLN A 107 -114.86 9.78 -40.99
C GLN A 107 -113.92 8.63 -40.57
N ALA A 108 -114.21 7.37 -40.91
CA ALA A 108 -113.33 6.24 -40.58
C ALA A 108 -112.00 6.25 -41.37
N LEU A 109 -112.00 6.76 -42.62
CA LEU A 109 -110.76 6.94 -43.38
C LEU A 109 -109.93 8.12 -42.86
N GLU A 110 -110.59 9.20 -42.48
CA GLU A 110 -109.97 10.37 -41.85
C GLU A 110 -109.39 10.01 -40.48
N GLU A 111 -110.10 9.22 -39.67
CA GLU A 111 -109.61 8.65 -38.41
C GLU A 111 -108.44 7.69 -38.63
N ALA A 112 -108.47 6.82 -39.65
CA ALA A 112 -107.35 5.94 -39.97
C ALA A 112 -106.11 6.72 -40.45
N ALA A 113 -106.30 7.78 -41.23
CA ALA A 113 -105.22 8.68 -41.67
C ALA A 113 -104.66 9.49 -40.50
N ALA A 114 -105.51 9.96 -39.59
CA ALA A 114 -105.10 10.64 -38.36
C ALA A 114 -104.29 9.70 -37.45
N ASN A 115 -104.77 8.48 -37.22
CA ASN A 115 -104.06 7.46 -36.45
C ASN A 115 -102.69 7.12 -37.09
N ALA A 116 -102.61 6.98 -38.42
CA ALA A 116 -101.34 6.73 -39.10
C ALA A 116 -100.36 7.93 -38.98
N ALA A 117 -100.87 9.16 -39.07
CA ALA A 117 -100.06 10.36 -38.86
C ALA A 117 -99.55 10.46 -37.41
N GLU A 118 -100.39 10.14 -36.42
CA GLU A 118 -99.98 10.06 -35.01
C GLU A 118 -98.95 8.95 -34.75
N GLU A 119 -99.09 7.79 -35.38
CA GLU A 119 -98.11 6.70 -35.26
C GLU A 119 -96.75 7.07 -35.86
N GLU A 120 -96.72 7.74 -37.01
CA GLU A 120 -95.48 8.25 -37.60
C GLU A 120 -94.85 9.36 -36.74
N GLN A 121 -95.66 10.24 -36.14
CA GLN A 121 -95.16 11.20 -35.15
C GLN A 121 -94.53 10.51 -33.95
N ARG A 122 -95.16 9.46 -33.40
CA ARG A 122 -94.60 8.68 -32.28
C ARG A 122 -93.30 7.98 -32.68
N ARG A 123 -93.22 7.43 -33.89
CA ARG A 123 -91.97 6.83 -34.42
C ARG A 123 -90.85 7.84 -34.50
N LEU A 124 -91.11 9.01 -35.08
CA LEU A 124 -90.13 10.09 -35.17
C LEU A 124 -89.70 10.56 -33.78
N GLN A 125 -90.63 10.75 -32.85
CA GLN A 125 -90.33 11.10 -31.46
C GLN A 125 -89.41 10.08 -30.80
N THR A 126 -89.69 8.78 -30.92
CA THR A 126 -88.82 7.74 -30.37
C THR A 126 -87.44 7.73 -31.03
N GLN A 127 -87.36 7.99 -32.34
CA GLN A 127 -86.09 8.05 -33.06
C GLN A 127 -85.26 9.27 -32.62
N THR A 128 -85.88 10.43 -32.48
CA THR A 128 -85.22 11.64 -31.99
C THR A 128 -84.77 11.48 -30.54
N GLU A 129 -85.62 10.92 -29.68
CA GLU A 129 -85.25 10.63 -28.29
C GLU A 129 -84.06 9.68 -28.18
N LEU A 130 -84.01 8.64 -29.03
CA LEU A 130 -82.86 7.74 -29.07
C LEU A 130 -81.59 8.46 -29.54
N GLN A 131 -81.68 9.28 -30.60
CA GLN A 131 -80.56 10.07 -31.08
C GLN A 131 -80.05 11.05 -30.02
N ASP A 132 -80.96 11.70 -29.30
CA ASP A 132 -80.61 12.64 -28.23
C ASP A 132 -79.97 11.91 -27.05
N ARG A 133 -80.47 10.72 -26.67
CA ARG A 133 -79.80 9.88 -25.67
C ARG A 133 -78.38 9.53 -26.10
N TYR A 134 -78.18 9.06 -27.33
CA TYR A 134 -76.84 8.74 -27.85
C TYR A 134 -75.91 9.96 -27.87
N ARG A 135 -76.42 11.15 -28.22
CA ARG A 135 -75.66 12.40 -28.15
C ARG A 135 -75.23 12.71 -26.73
N THR A 136 -76.15 12.65 -25.77
CA THR A 136 -75.81 12.92 -24.36
C THR A 136 -74.84 11.89 -23.78
N ASP A 137 -74.95 10.62 -24.17
CA ASP A 137 -74.04 9.58 -23.68
C ASP A 137 -72.64 9.73 -24.30
N LEU A 138 -72.55 10.13 -25.57
CA LEU A 138 -71.28 10.48 -26.21
C LEU A 138 -70.64 11.70 -25.54
N GLU A 139 -71.41 12.74 -25.25
CA GLU A 139 -70.92 13.92 -24.53
C GLU A 139 -70.39 13.56 -23.13
N LYS A 140 -71.10 12.70 -22.40
CA LYS A 140 -70.62 12.18 -21.10
C LYS A 140 -69.33 11.39 -21.25
N GLU A 141 -69.22 10.52 -22.26
CA GLU A 141 -67.99 9.75 -22.50
C GLU A 141 -66.82 10.66 -22.84
N ILE A 142 -67.04 11.69 -23.66
CA ILE A 142 -66.03 12.70 -23.98
C ILE A 142 -65.55 13.40 -22.71
N LEU A 143 -66.48 13.82 -21.83
CA LEU A 143 -66.14 14.48 -20.56
C LEU A 143 -65.35 13.54 -19.63
N VAL A 144 -65.76 12.27 -19.52
CA VAL A 144 -65.05 11.28 -18.70
C VAL A 144 -63.64 11.03 -19.25
N ARG A 145 -63.48 10.94 -20.57
CA ARG A 145 -62.16 10.81 -21.22
C ARG A 145 -61.27 12.01 -20.93
N GLN A 146 -61.79 13.23 -21.07
CA GLN A 146 -61.06 14.46 -20.75
C GLN A 146 -60.58 14.46 -19.29
N GLN A 147 -61.43 14.09 -18.34
CA GLN A 147 -61.05 13.99 -16.92
C GLN A 147 -59.96 12.94 -16.68
N ILE A 148 -60.03 11.79 -17.35
CA ILE A 148 -58.99 10.75 -17.24
C ILE A 148 -57.68 11.26 -17.84
N GLU A 149 -57.72 11.91 -19.01
CA GLU A 149 -56.54 12.49 -19.65
C GLU A 149 -55.87 13.54 -18.75
N GLU A 150 -56.65 14.42 -18.13
CA GLU A 150 -56.16 15.40 -17.15
C GLU A 150 -55.49 14.72 -15.94
N GLN A 151 -56.13 13.69 -15.37
CA GLN A 151 -55.54 12.94 -14.24
C GLN A 151 -54.26 12.21 -14.64
N VAL A 152 -54.22 11.61 -15.84
CA VAL A 152 -53.03 10.95 -16.37
C VAL A 152 -51.90 11.96 -16.57
N ALA A 153 -52.19 13.15 -17.09
CA ALA A 153 -51.20 14.22 -17.24
C ALA A 153 -50.67 14.73 -15.89
N GLN A 154 -51.56 14.89 -14.89
CA GLN A 154 -51.13 15.24 -13.53
C GLN A 154 -50.22 14.16 -12.95
N LYS A 155 -50.61 12.88 -13.05
CA LYS A 155 -49.81 11.77 -12.53
C LYS A 155 -48.49 11.60 -13.28
N SER A 156 -48.44 11.85 -14.59
CA SER A 156 -47.19 11.79 -15.35
C SER A 156 -46.21 12.88 -14.91
N THR A 157 -46.67 14.10 -14.70
CA THR A 157 -45.80 15.19 -14.21
C THR A 157 -45.30 14.96 -12.78
N GLU A 158 -46.12 14.42 -11.88
CA GLU A 158 -45.70 14.01 -10.54
C GLU A 158 -44.61 12.92 -10.62
N LEU A 159 -44.81 11.91 -11.48
CA LEU A 159 -43.83 10.84 -11.67
C LEU A 159 -42.50 11.36 -12.21
N GLU A 160 -42.52 12.29 -13.17
CA GLU A 160 -41.31 12.93 -13.69
C GLU A 160 -40.54 13.67 -12.58
N GLN A 161 -41.24 14.39 -11.70
CA GLN A 161 -40.62 15.05 -10.54
C GLN A 161 -39.98 14.04 -9.57
N TYR A 162 -40.67 12.92 -9.30
CA TYR A 162 -40.10 11.87 -8.46
C TYR A 162 -38.84 11.26 -9.09
N LEU A 163 -38.84 11.03 -10.41
CA LEU A 163 -37.67 10.51 -11.12
C LEU A 163 -36.48 11.48 -11.05
N VAL A 164 -36.72 12.78 -11.18
CA VAL A 164 -35.67 13.80 -11.01
C VAL A 164 -35.12 13.77 -9.59
N ARG A 165 -36.00 13.77 -8.57
CA ARG A 165 -35.59 13.71 -7.16
C ARG A 165 -34.78 12.46 -6.85
N VAL A 166 -35.13 11.30 -7.42
CA VAL A 166 -34.37 10.06 -7.23
C VAL A 166 -32.97 10.20 -7.82
N ARG A 167 -32.84 10.75 -9.04
CA ARG A 167 -31.52 10.99 -9.66
C ARG A 167 -30.65 11.94 -8.83
N GLU A 168 -31.23 13.02 -8.31
CA GLU A 168 -30.52 13.95 -7.43
C GLU A 168 -30.01 13.25 -6.16
N LEU A 169 -30.83 12.38 -5.55
CA LEU A 169 -30.42 11.59 -4.40
C LEU A 169 -29.29 10.62 -4.75
N GLU A 170 -29.39 9.92 -5.88
CA GLU A 170 -28.33 9.02 -6.36
C GLU A 170 -27.01 9.78 -6.60
N ASP A 171 -27.06 10.96 -7.21
CA ASP A 171 -25.87 11.80 -7.42
C ASP A 171 -25.28 12.29 -6.09
N MET A 172 -26.13 12.63 -5.12
CA MET A 172 -25.68 12.96 -3.76
C MET A 172 -25.02 11.77 -3.06
N TYR A 173 -25.56 10.55 -3.21
CA TYR A 173 -24.94 9.34 -2.68
C TYR A 173 -23.57 9.08 -3.32
N ARG A 174 -23.45 9.18 -4.64
CA ARG A 174 -22.15 9.02 -5.33
C ARG A 174 -21.11 10.04 -4.83
N ARG A 175 -21.49 11.30 -4.67
CA ARG A 175 -20.58 12.33 -4.11
C ARG A 175 -20.16 12.03 -2.67
N LEU A 176 -21.07 11.50 -1.85
CA LEU A 176 -20.74 11.09 -0.48
C LEU A 176 -19.80 9.89 -0.48
N GLU A 177 -19.99 8.92 -1.37
CA GLU A 177 -19.09 7.78 -1.55
C GLU A 177 -17.70 8.24 -2.00
N GLU A 178 -17.62 9.12 -3.00
CA GLU A 178 -16.36 9.73 -3.46
C GLU A 178 -15.64 10.48 -2.32
N ALA A 179 -16.37 11.30 -1.55
CA ALA A 179 -15.80 12.02 -0.41
C ALA A 179 -15.27 11.08 0.69
N LEU A 180 -15.96 9.96 0.93
CA LEU A 180 -15.51 8.93 1.88
C LEU A 180 -14.26 8.20 1.38
N GLU A 181 -14.15 7.94 0.07
CA GLU A 181 -12.95 7.36 -0.51
C GLU A 181 -11.75 8.32 -0.42
N ASP A 182 -11.97 9.60 -0.69
CA ASP A 182 -10.94 10.62 -0.57
C ASP A 182 -10.48 10.81 0.89
N GLU A 183 -11.39 10.75 1.87
CA GLU A 183 -11.02 10.75 3.29
C GLU A 183 -10.15 9.52 3.64
N ARG A 184 -10.52 8.33 3.15
CA ARG A 184 -9.73 7.11 3.38
C ARG A 184 -8.32 7.24 2.77
N ARG A 185 -8.20 7.78 1.56
CA ARG A 185 -6.91 8.02 0.90
C ARG A 185 -6.08 9.04 1.69
N ALA A 186 -6.68 10.16 2.07
CA ALA A 186 -5.99 11.19 2.88
C ALA A 186 -5.48 10.62 4.21
N ARG A 187 -6.26 9.79 4.90
CA ARG A 187 -5.81 9.11 6.13
C ARG A 187 -4.63 8.16 5.87
N GLN A 188 -4.67 7.39 4.78
CA GLN A 188 -3.58 6.49 4.41
C GLN A 188 -2.29 7.27 4.10
N ASP A 189 -2.40 8.38 3.38
CA ASP A 189 -1.27 9.26 3.07
C ASP A 189 -0.68 9.89 4.33
N GLU A 190 -1.53 10.37 5.24
CA GLU A 190 -1.07 10.87 6.54
C GLU A 190 -0.38 9.78 7.37
N GLU A 191 -0.93 8.56 7.40
CA GLU A 191 -0.27 7.43 8.07
C GLU A 191 1.08 7.10 7.43
N ALA A 192 1.18 7.15 6.10
CA ALA A 192 2.44 6.94 5.39
C ALA A 192 3.47 8.01 5.78
N VAL A 193 3.06 9.28 5.83
CA VAL A 193 3.92 10.39 6.29
C VAL A 193 4.34 10.19 7.75
N ARG A 194 3.41 9.83 8.65
CA ARG A 194 3.73 9.52 10.06
C ARG A 194 4.74 8.37 10.19
N ARG A 195 4.58 7.30 9.41
CA ARG A 195 5.52 6.17 9.36
C ARG A 195 6.91 6.61 8.85
N LEU A 196 6.97 7.43 7.82
CA LEU A 196 8.24 7.97 7.30
C LEU A 196 8.92 8.87 8.32
N GLN A 197 8.17 9.74 9.00
CA GLN A 197 8.70 10.59 10.07
C GLN A 197 9.25 9.76 11.23
N ALA A 198 8.54 8.71 11.65
CA ALA A 198 9.01 7.81 12.70
C ALA A 198 10.33 7.11 12.33
N ARG A 199 10.43 6.58 11.09
CA ARG A 199 11.67 5.98 10.59
C ARG A 199 12.83 6.97 10.56
N LEU A 200 12.59 8.20 10.11
CA LEU A 200 13.61 9.24 10.08
C LEU A 200 14.10 9.60 11.49
N LEU A 201 13.19 9.69 12.47
CA LEU A 201 13.55 9.91 13.87
C LEU A 201 14.36 8.74 14.45
N GLU A 202 14.01 7.50 14.11
CA GLU A 202 14.78 6.31 14.48
C GLU A 202 16.20 6.38 13.89
N GLU A 203 16.33 6.68 12.60
CA GLU A 203 17.64 6.84 11.94
C GLU A 203 18.47 7.99 12.53
N GLU A 204 17.84 9.11 12.90
CA GLU A 204 18.52 10.20 13.59
C GLU A 204 19.01 9.75 14.98
N ALA A 205 18.19 9.02 15.72
CA ALA A 205 18.55 8.51 17.04
C ALA A 205 19.73 7.53 16.95
N THR A 206 19.74 6.61 15.99
CA THR A 206 20.86 5.67 15.79
C THR A 206 22.14 6.41 15.42
N LYS A 207 22.06 7.36 14.47
CA LYS A 207 23.22 8.18 14.07
C LYS A 207 23.77 9.02 15.23
N ARG A 208 22.92 9.56 16.11
CA ARG A 208 23.38 10.29 17.31
C ARG A 208 24.14 9.37 18.26
N VAL A 209 23.65 8.16 18.50
CA VAL A 209 24.34 7.17 19.33
C VAL A 209 25.69 6.77 18.72
N GLU A 210 25.74 6.55 17.39
CA GLU A 210 27.00 6.27 16.69
C GLU A 210 28.01 7.42 16.81
N LEU A 211 27.55 8.66 16.65
CA LEU A 211 28.40 9.85 16.81
C LEU A 211 28.92 10.01 18.25
N GLU A 212 28.09 9.75 19.25
CA GLU A 212 28.50 9.76 20.66
C GLU A 212 29.56 8.69 20.95
N GLN A 213 29.39 7.47 20.41
CA GLN A 213 30.38 6.40 20.53
C GLN A 213 31.72 6.77 19.89
N LEU A 214 31.68 7.35 18.69
CA LEU A 214 32.88 7.83 17.99
C LEU A 214 33.57 8.96 18.77
N HIS A 215 32.81 9.92 19.31
CA HIS A 215 33.35 11.00 20.12
C HIS A 215 34.03 10.47 21.39
N LEU A 216 33.40 9.52 22.09
CA LEU A 216 34.02 8.87 23.25
C LEU A 216 35.28 8.08 22.87
N HIS A 217 35.27 7.40 21.73
CA HIS A 217 36.46 6.70 21.24
C HIS A 217 37.59 7.68 20.92
N GLN A 218 37.31 8.76 20.20
CA GLN A 218 38.27 9.82 19.90
C GLN A 218 38.84 10.44 21.18
N GLN A 219 38.00 10.73 22.17
CA GLN A 219 38.44 11.28 23.44
C GLN A 219 39.42 10.36 24.17
N ARG A 220 39.16 9.04 24.16
CA ARG A 220 40.08 8.04 24.73
C ARG A 220 41.41 8.02 23.99
N THR A 221 41.38 7.93 22.66
CA THR A 221 42.60 7.91 21.84
C THR A 221 43.44 9.18 22.04
N ILE A 222 42.80 10.35 22.11
CA ILE A 222 43.50 11.61 22.41
C ILE A 222 44.15 11.53 23.80
N SER A 223 43.42 11.09 24.83
CA SER A 223 43.99 10.98 26.17
C SER A 223 45.16 10.00 26.26
N GLU A 224 45.10 8.88 25.54
CA GLU A 224 46.17 7.89 25.46
C GLU A 224 47.40 8.47 24.76
N THR A 225 47.21 9.09 23.59
CA THR A 225 48.31 9.73 22.84
C THR A 225 48.94 10.92 23.58
N GLU A 226 48.15 11.69 24.34
CA GLU A 226 48.66 12.76 25.21
C GLU A 226 49.52 12.20 26.35
N ALA A 227 49.09 11.09 26.98
CA ALA A 227 49.85 10.42 28.02
C ALA A 227 51.18 9.87 27.48
N GLU A 228 51.16 9.16 26.35
CA GLU A 228 52.36 8.66 25.67
C GLU A 228 53.33 9.81 25.31
N LYS A 229 52.81 10.93 24.79
CA LYS A 229 53.63 12.10 24.47
C LYS A 229 54.30 12.69 25.72
N GLN A 230 53.62 12.71 26.86
CA GLN A 230 54.22 13.17 28.12
C GLN A 230 55.32 12.22 28.59
N GLU A 231 55.16 10.91 28.43
CA GLU A 231 56.20 9.92 28.76
C GLU A 231 57.43 10.08 27.87
N LEU A 232 57.23 10.20 26.55
CA LEU A 232 58.31 10.45 25.60
C LEU A 232 59.05 11.76 25.89
N GLN A 233 58.33 12.81 26.32
CA GLN A 233 58.95 14.07 26.71
C GLN A 233 59.80 13.92 27.98
N LYS A 234 59.33 13.15 28.97
CA LYS A 234 60.13 12.84 30.18
C LYS A 234 61.38 12.05 29.83
N GLU A 235 61.27 11.04 28.97
CA GLU A 235 62.42 10.28 28.48
C GLU A 235 63.42 11.15 27.72
N ARG A 236 62.93 12.05 26.86
CA ARG A 236 63.77 12.99 26.13
C ARG A 236 64.56 13.87 27.08
N VAL A 237 63.90 14.48 28.06
CA VAL A 237 64.56 15.33 29.06
C VAL A 237 65.58 14.53 29.88
N ALA A 238 65.26 13.29 30.27
CA ALA A 238 66.21 12.44 30.98
C ALA A 238 67.46 12.13 30.14
N LYS A 239 67.28 11.84 28.84
CA LYS A 239 68.40 11.62 27.89
C LYS A 239 69.22 12.89 27.67
N GLU A 240 68.57 14.05 27.56
CA GLU A 240 69.25 15.35 27.44
C GLU A 240 70.08 15.67 28.69
N ASN A 241 69.54 15.45 29.89
CA ASN A 241 70.27 15.62 31.15
C ASN A 241 71.46 14.66 31.26
N ALA A 242 71.28 13.39 30.87
CA ALA A 242 72.36 12.41 30.85
C ALA A 242 73.46 12.78 29.86
N LEU A 243 73.09 13.32 28.68
CA LEU A 243 74.02 13.83 27.70
C LEU A 243 74.82 15.03 28.26
N GLN A 244 74.15 16.00 28.88
CA GLN A 244 74.80 17.15 29.50
C GLN A 244 75.80 16.72 30.58
N ALA A 245 75.42 15.78 31.46
CA ALA A 245 76.33 15.24 32.47
C ALA A 245 77.55 14.53 31.83
N ALA A 246 77.36 13.78 30.74
CA ALA A 246 78.46 13.15 30.02
C ALA A 246 79.38 14.17 29.34
N MET A 247 78.83 15.28 28.82
CA MET A 247 79.62 16.40 28.27
C MET A 247 80.44 17.08 29.36
N GLU A 248 79.85 17.36 30.52
CA GLU A 248 80.58 17.93 31.67
C GLU A 248 81.71 17.01 32.15
N GLN A 249 81.47 15.70 32.20
CA GLN A 249 82.50 14.71 32.51
C GLN A 249 83.63 14.72 31.46
N LEU A 250 83.28 14.82 30.17
CA LEU A 250 84.27 14.89 29.09
C LEU A 250 85.11 16.17 29.18
N GLU A 251 84.49 17.32 29.42
CA GLU A 251 85.21 18.59 29.66
C GLU A 251 86.14 18.50 30.88
N HIS A 252 85.72 17.80 31.94
CA HIS A 252 86.56 17.57 33.11
C HIS A 252 87.78 16.72 32.76
N LEU A 253 87.59 15.59 32.08
CA LEU A 253 88.68 14.71 31.62
C LEU A 253 89.62 15.41 30.64
N GLU A 254 89.12 16.30 29.79
CA GLU A 254 89.95 17.12 28.90
C GLU A 254 90.85 18.08 29.69
N LYS A 255 90.33 18.73 30.74
CA LYS A 255 91.12 19.59 31.64
C LYS A 255 92.18 18.78 32.39
N GLU A 256 91.81 17.61 32.91
CA GLU A 256 92.77 16.71 33.58
C GLU A 256 93.87 16.26 32.62
N ARG A 257 93.51 15.89 31.39
CA ARG A 257 94.47 15.55 30.33
C ARG A 257 95.41 16.71 30.02
N GLN A 258 94.89 17.92 29.87
CA GLN A 258 95.72 19.12 29.63
C GLN A 258 96.71 19.36 30.78
N GLY A 259 96.23 19.29 32.03
CA GLY A 259 97.10 19.40 33.21
C GLY A 259 98.17 18.30 33.29
N ALA A 260 97.82 17.05 32.96
CA ALA A 260 98.78 15.95 32.90
C ALA A 260 99.84 16.17 31.80
N LEU A 261 99.46 16.71 30.64
CA LEU A 261 100.40 17.05 29.57
C LEU A 261 101.38 18.17 29.99
N GLU A 262 100.90 19.20 30.71
CA GLU A 262 101.77 20.26 31.25
C GLU A 262 102.77 19.71 32.26
N GLN A 263 102.32 18.84 33.18
CA GLN A 263 103.19 18.18 34.14
C GLN A 263 104.24 17.31 33.45
N TYR A 264 103.83 16.54 32.43
CA TYR A 264 104.75 15.73 31.63
C TYR A 264 105.81 16.60 30.95
N GLN A 265 105.43 17.71 30.30
CA GLN A 265 106.38 18.65 29.70
C GLN A 265 107.36 19.23 30.73
N ALA A 266 106.88 19.55 31.95
CA ALA A 266 107.74 20.04 33.03
C ALA A 266 108.75 18.98 33.47
N VAL A 267 108.35 17.71 33.58
CA VAL A 267 109.26 16.59 33.89
C VAL A 267 110.28 16.38 32.77
N VAL A 268 109.86 16.43 31.50
CA VAL A 268 110.76 16.33 30.34
C VAL A 268 111.82 17.45 30.39
N LYS A 269 111.42 18.71 30.61
CA LYS A 269 112.38 19.82 30.78
C LYS A 269 113.34 19.62 31.96
N LYS A 270 112.85 19.09 33.08
CA LYS A 270 113.69 18.73 34.24
C LYS A 270 114.69 17.62 33.90
N LEU A 271 114.27 16.62 33.14
CA LEU A 271 115.16 15.56 32.65
C LEU A 271 116.18 16.11 31.63
N GLU A 272 115.78 16.99 30.72
CA GLU A 272 116.69 17.67 29.78
C GLU A 272 117.74 18.51 30.51
N THR A 273 117.34 19.30 31.51
CA THR A 273 118.28 20.06 32.34
C THR A 273 119.19 19.14 33.16
N ALA A 274 118.68 18.07 33.77
CA ALA A 274 119.50 17.09 34.50
C ALA A 274 120.50 16.37 33.58
N THR A 275 120.09 15.97 32.37
CA THR A 275 120.97 15.33 31.39
C THR A 275 122.00 16.31 30.84
N ASN A 276 121.63 17.56 30.55
CA ASN A 276 122.57 18.61 30.15
C ASN A 276 123.55 18.96 31.27
N ASN A 277 123.10 19.03 32.51
CA ASN A 277 123.96 19.18 33.69
C ASN A 277 124.92 18.02 33.82
N THR A 278 124.46 16.78 33.61
CA THR A 278 125.31 15.57 33.63
C THR A 278 126.34 15.59 32.50
N LYS A 279 125.96 16.01 31.28
CA LYS A 279 126.89 16.18 30.15
C LYS A 279 127.93 17.28 30.44
N SER A 280 127.50 18.40 31.02
CA SER A 280 128.39 19.50 31.42
C SER A 280 129.34 19.08 32.52
N TRP A 281 128.85 18.39 33.56
CA TRP A 281 129.69 17.79 34.60
C TRP A 281 130.64 16.75 34.02
N LYS A 282 130.18 15.86 33.13
CA LYS A 282 131.04 14.90 32.43
C LYS A 282 132.15 15.61 31.65
N HIS A 283 131.84 16.71 30.95
CA HIS A 283 132.84 17.47 30.21
C HIS A 283 133.85 18.16 31.15
N LYS A 284 133.39 18.82 32.22
CA LYS A 284 134.26 19.43 33.24
C LYS A 284 135.13 18.39 33.95
N VAL A 285 134.55 17.25 34.29
CA VAL A 285 135.27 16.11 34.86
C VAL A 285 136.30 15.61 33.85
N ALA A 286 135.96 15.44 32.56
CA ALA A 286 136.93 15.08 31.52
C ALA A 286 138.07 16.10 31.35
N GLU A 287 137.82 17.40 31.50
CA GLU A 287 138.86 18.44 31.53
C GLU A 287 139.80 18.29 32.75
N HIS A 288 139.26 17.83 33.88
CA HIS A 288 140.01 17.56 35.11
C HIS A 288 140.52 16.12 35.23
N GLU A 289 140.08 15.18 34.40
CA GLU A 289 140.58 13.80 34.31
C GLU A 289 142.02 13.79 33.79
N GLY A 290 142.44 14.83 33.05
CA GLY A 290 143.85 15.09 32.75
C GLY A 290 144.72 15.40 33.98
N LEU A 291 144.12 15.73 35.13
CA LEU A 291 144.79 15.95 36.42
C LEU A 291 144.68 14.76 37.38
N LEU A 292 143.75 13.82 37.14
CA LEU A 292 143.56 12.62 37.97
C LEU A 292 144.38 11.45 37.40
N ARG A 293 145.70 11.49 37.63
CA ARG A 293 146.49 10.26 37.64
C ARG A 293 145.97 9.36 38.76
N LEU A 294 145.53 8.14 38.42
CA LEU A 294 145.47 7.06 39.41
C LEU A 294 146.87 6.94 40.03
N ILE A 295 146.99 7.11 41.35
CA ILE A 295 148.25 6.91 42.07
C ILE A 295 148.56 5.41 42.00
N GLU A 296 149.61 5.04 41.27
CA GLU A 296 150.16 3.68 41.35
C GLU A 296 150.78 3.45 42.75
N PRO A 297 150.51 2.34 43.46
CA PRO A 297 151.10 2.06 44.76
C PRO A 297 152.63 1.93 44.67
N GLY A 298 153.36 2.85 45.31
CA GLY A 298 154.83 2.81 45.38
C GLY A 298 155.36 1.56 46.09
N SER A 299 156.44 0.97 45.56
CA SER A 299 157.02 -0.29 46.04
C SER A 299 157.53 -0.19 47.47
N LYS A 300 156.82 -0.79 48.43
CA LYS A 300 157.35 -1.07 49.77
C LYS A 300 158.03 -2.43 49.74
N GLY A 301 159.35 -2.46 49.96
CA GLY A 301 160.14 -3.69 50.08
C GLY A 301 159.67 -4.57 51.26
N PRO A 302 160.00 -5.87 51.27
CA PRO A 302 159.44 -6.83 52.20
C PRO A 302 159.88 -6.54 53.64
N VAL A 303 158.94 -6.10 54.48
CA VAL A 303 159.12 -5.96 55.93
C VAL A 303 158.89 -7.32 56.58
N LEU A 304 159.88 -7.85 57.30
CA LEU A 304 159.72 -9.05 58.12
C LEU A 304 158.71 -8.81 59.24
N ILE A 305 157.58 -9.51 59.17
CA ILE A 305 156.53 -9.51 60.19
C ILE A 305 156.84 -10.66 61.15
N THR A 306 157.10 -10.35 62.41
CA THR A 306 157.16 -11.36 63.48
C THR A 306 155.86 -11.34 64.27
N ASN A 307 155.63 -12.36 65.10
CA ASN A 307 154.39 -12.58 65.87
C ASN A 307 154.03 -11.45 66.88
N TRP A 308 154.87 -10.41 66.97
CA TRP A 308 154.72 -9.23 67.84
C TRP A 308 154.53 -7.91 67.06
N GLY A 309 154.41 -7.98 65.73
CA GLY A 309 154.17 -6.84 64.85
C GLY A 309 155.40 -6.38 64.05
N PRO A 310 155.20 -5.53 63.02
CA PRO A 310 156.29 -5.04 62.17
C PRO A 310 157.25 -4.15 62.96
N ALA A 311 158.57 -4.39 62.84
CA ALA A 311 159.67 -3.58 63.40
C ALA A 311 159.92 -3.62 64.93
N ALA A 312 159.65 -4.74 65.61
CA ALA A 312 159.93 -4.86 67.05
C ALA A 312 161.43 -5.03 67.42
N PHE A 313 162.30 -5.47 66.50
CA PHE A 313 163.76 -5.51 66.66
C PHE A 313 164.44 -5.34 65.30
N SER A 314 165.56 -4.62 65.25
CA SER A 314 166.42 -4.60 64.05
C SER A 314 167.32 -5.84 64.00
N ASP A 315 167.73 -6.32 62.81
CA ASP A 315 168.63 -7.48 62.66
C ASP A 315 169.93 -7.34 63.47
N ALA A 316 170.36 -6.10 63.73
CA ALA A 316 171.52 -5.80 64.57
C ALA A 316 171.28 -6.11 66.06
N GLU A 317 170.06 -5.89 66.58
CA GLU A 317 169.71 -6.14 67.98
C GLU A 317 169.52 -7.63 68.28
N LEU A 318 168.93 -8.38 67.34
CA LEU A 318 168.79 -9.84 67.42
C LEU A 318 170.15 -10.53 67.54
N SER A 319 171.11 -10.10 66.72
CA SER A 319 172.49 -10.59 66.74
C SER A 319 173.20 -10.29 68.07
N HIS A 320 172.86 -9.19 68.74
CA HIS A 320 173.45 -8.84 70.04
C HIS A 320 172.88 -9.71 71.17
N ARG A 321 171.58 -10.00 71.12
CA ARG A 321 170.89 -10.88 72.08
C ARG A 321 171.32 -12.33 71.93
N GLU A 322 171.54 -12.81 70.71
CA GLU A 322 172.08 -14.15 70.46
C GLU A 322 173.51 -14.29 71.02
N LYS A 323 174.35 -13.26 70.86
CA LYS A 323 175.69 -13.22 71.45
C LYS A 323 175.66 -13.18 72.99
N GLN A 324 174.70 -12.48 73.60
CA GLN A 324 174.52 -12.51 75.06
C GLN A 324 174.03 -13.87 75.56
N TRP A 325 173.08 -14.49 74.86
CA TRP A 325 172.59 -15.82 75.20
C TRP A 325 173.69 -16.90 75.10
N GLN A 326 174.55 -16.83 74.07
CA GLN A 326 175.69 -17.74 73.94
C GLN A 326 176.73 -17.54 75.05
N LYS A 327 176.93 -16.31 75.54
CA LYS A 327 177.77 -16.02 76.73
C LYS A 327 177.18 -16.63 78.01
N GLU A 328 175.89 -16.42 78.27
CA GLU A 328 175.23 -17.01 79.45
C GLU A 328 175.18 -18.54 79.41
N LYS A 329 175.07 -19.12 78.21
CA LYS A 329 175.09 -20.57 78.00
C LYS A 329 176.49 -21.16 78.23
N SER A 330 177.54 -20.46 77.80
CA SER A 330 178.93 -20.90 78.05
C SER A 330 179.34 -20.76 79.53
N GLU A 331 178.86 -19.73 80.25
CA GLU A 331 179.06 -19.60 81.70
C GLU A 331 178.31 -20.67 82.51
N LYS A 332 177.09 -21.06 82.11
CA LYS A 332 176.35 -22.18 82.72
C LYS A 332 176.95 -23.57 82.43
N SER A 333 177.80 -23.68 81.41
CA SER A 333 178.51 -24.91 81.06
C SER A 333 179.81 -25.11 81.86
N GLN A 334 180.26 -24.10 82.63
CA GLN A 334 181.45 -24.16 83.51
C GLN A 334 181.10 -24.28 85.00
N ALA A 335 179.82 -24.39 85.36
CA ALA A 335 179.33 -24.52 86.73
C ALA A 335 178.74 -25.92 87.07
N GLN A 336 179.12 -26.96 86.32
CA GLN A 336 178.82 -28.37 86.60
C GLN A 336 180.05 -29.26 86.38
#